data_AF-A0A965C5J4-F1
#
_entry.id   AF-A0A965C5J4-F1
#
_cell.length_a   1.000
_cell.length_b   1.000
_cell.length_c   1.000
_cell.angle_alpha   90.00
_cell.angle_beta   90.00
_cell.angle_gamma   90.00
#
_symmetry.space_group_name_H-M   'P 1'
#
loop_
_entity.id
_entity.type
_entity.pdbx_description
1 polymer ?
#
loop_
_entity_poly.entity_id
_entity_poly.type
_entity_poly.pdbx_seq_one_letter_code
_entity_poly.pdbx_strand_id
1 'polypeptide(L)' 'MLDYYNKRLNEYEAIYLKPERQADLRTLVAKLQTDVSNREVLELACGTGWWTQRLATYAASWTAT' A
#
# COMPACT_ATOMS: atom_id res chain seq x y z
N MET A 1 13.53 12.95 9.97
CA MET A 1 13.16 11.52 9.77
C MET A 1 12.57 11.32 8.37
N LEU A 2 11.60 12.13 7.93
CA LEU A 2 11.03 12.08 6.57
C LEU A 2 12.09 12.17 5.44
N ASP A 3 13.04 13.10 5.51
CA ASP A 3 14.09 13.23 4.48
C ASP A 3 14.98 11.99 4.31
N TYR A 4 15.21 11.25 5.40
CA TYR A 4 15.98 10.00 5.36
C TYR A 4 15.21 8.92 4.60
N TYR A 5 13.91 8.79 4.88
CA TYR A 5 13.04 7.84 4.18
C TYR A 5 12.84 8.24 2.71
N ASN A 6 12.62 9.53 2.41
CA ASN A 6 12.45 10.02 1.04
C ASN A 6 13.62 9.66 0.13
N LYS A 7 14.86 9.72 0.64
CA LYS A 7 16.06 9.36 -0.13
C LYS A 7 16.18 7.87 -0.43
N ARG A 8 15.52 7.01 0.36
CA ARG A 8 15.64 5.54 0.26
C ARG A 8 14.31 4.86 -0.05
N LEU A 9 13.27 5.62 -0.35
CA LEU A 9 11.91 5.10 -0.53
C LEU A 9 11.88 3.96 -1.56
N ASN A 10 12.58 4.15 -2.68
CA ASN A 10 12.72 3.13 -3.72
C ASN A 10 13.46 1.86 -3.24
N GLU A 11 14.48 2.00 -2.38
CA GLU A 11 15.22 0.86 -1.82
C GLU A 11 14.35 0.06 -0.84
N TYR A 12 13.59 0.75 0.01
CA TYR A 12 12.68 0.11 0.98
C TYR A 12 11.51 -0.58 0.29
N GLU A 13 10.96 0.04 -0.74
CA GLU A 13 9.76 -0.45 -1.43
C GLU A 13 10.09 -1.53 -2.47
N ALA A 14 11.38 -1.76 -2.76
CA ALA A 14 11.85 -2.88 -3.57
C ALA A 14 11.42 -4.25 -2.99
N ILE A 15 11.03 -4.30 -1.71
CA ILE A 15 10.43 -5.49 -1.11
C ILE A 15 9.17 -5.97 -1.84
N TYR A 16 8.43 -5.07 -2.49
CA TYR A 16 7.24 -5.43 -3.26
C TYR A 16 7.56 -6.08 -4.60
N LEU A 17 8.82 -6.01 -5.05
CA LEU A 17 9.30 -6.64 -6.28
C LEU A 17 9.87 -8.04 -6.03
N LYS A 18 10.07 -8.44 -4.77
CA LYS A 18 10.64 -9.73 -4.40
C LYS A 18 9.78 -10.88 -4.92
N PRO A 19 10.30 -11.78 -5.80
CA PRO A 19 9.53 -12.87 -6.39
C PRO A 19 8.88 -13.78 -5.35
N GLU A 20 9.61 -14.07 -4.27
CA GLU A 20 9.15 -14.94 -3.18
C GLU A 20 7.96 -14.37 -2.40
N ARG A 21 7.69 -13.06 -2.51
CA ARG A 21 6.57 -12.40 -1.81
C ARG A 21 5.31 -12.24 -2.68
N GLN A 22 5.39 -12.52 -3.98
CA GLN A 22 4.31 -12.17 -4.91
C GLN A 22 3.02 -12.96 -4.65
N ALA A 23 3.13 -14.21 -4.20
CA ALA A 23 1.95 -15.02 -3.86
C ALA A 23 1.20 -14.44 -2.65
N ASP A 24 1.94 -14.10 -1.60
CA ASP A 24 1.38 -13.52 -0.37
C ASP A 24 0.81 -12.12 -0.61
N LEU A 25 1.54 -11.28 -1.36
CA LEU A 25 1.07 -9.94 -1.73
C LEU A 25 -0.23 -9.99 -2.51
N ARG A 26 -0.38 -10.90 -3.48
CA ARG A 26 -1.66 -11.07 -4.20
C ARG A 26 -2.80 -11.47 -3.27
N THR A 27 -2.53 -12.41 -2.37
CA THR A 27 -3.52 -12.87 -1.38
C THR A 27 -3.95 -11.72 -0.47
N LEU A 28 -2.99 -10.94 0.02
CA LEU A 28 -3.25 -9.81 0.90
C LEU A 28 -4.02 -8.69 0.19
N VAL A 29 -3.63 -8.35 -1.05
CA VAL A 29 -4.36 -7.36 -1.85
C VAL A 29 -5.82 -7.78 -2.05
N ALA A 30 -6.08 -9.01 -2.48
CA ALA A 30 -7.45 -9.49 -2.70
C ALA A 30 -8.31 -9.44 -1.42
N LYS A 31 -7.72 -9.84 -0.29
CA LYS A 31 -8.38 -9.74 1.02
C LYS A 31 -8.69 -8.29 1.38
N LEU A 32 -7.69 -7.41 1.28
CA LEU A 32 -7.84 -6.01 1.66
C LEU A 32 -8.84 -5.26 0.77
N GLN A 33 -8.94 -5.58 -0.52
CA GLN A 33 -9.96 -5.01 -1.40
C GLN A 33 -11.37 -5.24 -0.86
N THR A 34 -11.63 -6.43 -0.33
CA THR A 34 -12.92 -6.76 0.32
C THR A 34 -13.05 -6.02 1.65
N ASP A 35 -12.00 -6.01 2.46
CA ASP A 35 -12.03 -5.41 3.80
C ASP A 35 -12.26 -3.89 3.76
N VAL A 36 -11.72 -3.19 2.76
CA VAL A 36 -11.86 -1.73 2.60
C VAL A 36 -13.09 -1.30 1.80
N SER A 37 -13.83 -2.25 1.21
CA SER A 37 -14.94 -1.95 0.31
C SER A 37 -16.00 -1.05 0.98
N ASN A 38 -16.35 0.06 0.35
CA ASN A 38 -17.31 1.07 0.83
C ASN A 38 -16.98 1.70 2.19
N ARG A 39 -15.71 1.70 2.61
CA ARG A 39 -15.26 2.32 3.86
C ARG A 39 -14.51 3.62 3.62
N GLU A 40 -14.47 4.47 4.64
CA GLU A 40 -13.52 5.60 4.71
C GLU A 40 -12.22 5.09 5.32
N VAL A 41 -11.10 5.23 4.59
CA VAL A 41 -9.81 4.64 4.98
C VAL A 41 -8.76 5.72 5.19
N LEU A 42 -8.04 5.61 6.30
CA LEU A 42 -6.80 6.35 6.57
C LEU A 42 -5.62 5.38 6.41
N GLU A 43 -4.76 5.65 5.43
CA GLU A 43 -3.49 4.96 5.24
C GLU A 43 -2.36 5.78 5.89
N LEU A 44 -1.74 5.19 6.92
CA LEU A 44 -0.58 5.76 7.58
C LEU A 44 0.70 5.22 6.95
N ALA A 45 1.70 6.08 6.78
CA ALA A 45 2.99 5.74 6.18
C ALA A 45 2.82 5.17 4.76
N CYS A 46 2.05 5.88 3.93
CA CYS A 46 1.66 5.41 2.59
C CYS A 46 2.84 5.23 1.62
N GLY A 47 4.03 5.75 1.95
CA GLY A 47 5.25 5.53 1.16
C GLY A 47 5.08 6.00 -0.29
N THR A 48 5.35 5.12 -1.26
CA THR A 48 5.12 5.42 -2.69
C THR A 48 3.65 5.41 -3.10
N GLY A 49 2.74 5.04 -2.20
CA GLY A 49 1.34 4.76 -2.49
C GLY A 49 1.13 3.37 -3.09
N TRP A 50 2.04 2.42 -2.85
CA TRP A 50 1.93 1.06 -3.41
C TRP A 50 0.60 0.39 -3.03
N TRP A 51 0.16 0.53 -1.78
CA TRP A 51 -1.15 0.05 -1.32
C TRP A 51 -2.28 0.96 -1.80
N THR A 52 -2.11 2.29 -1.70
CA THR A 52 -3.08 3.28 -2.21
C THR A 52 -3.55 2.94 -3.62
N GLN A 53 -2.62 2.74 -4.55
CA GLN A 53 -2.92 2.47 -5.97
C GLN A 53 -3.78 1.21 -6.17
N ARG A 54 -3.66 0.23 -5.27
CA ARG A 54 -4.32 -1.09 -5.39
C ARG A 54 -5.65 -1.18 -4.65
N LEU A 55 -5.87 -0.30 -3.67
CA LEU A 55 -6.96 -0.41 -2.71
C LEU A 55 -7.91 0.79 -2.72
N ALA A 56 -7.45 2.00 -3.03
CA ALA A 56 -8.23 3.22 -2.87
C ALA A 56 -9.52 3.23 -3.71
N THR A 57 -9.52 2.60 -4.88
CA THR A 57 -10.71 2.53 -5.76
C THR A 57 -11.85 1.68 -5.20
N TYR A 58 -11.58 0.83 -4.21
CA TYR A 58 -12.58 -0.01 -3.57
C TYR A 58 -13.21 0.68 -2.34
N ALA A 59 -12.50 1.65 -1.75
CA ALA A 59 -12.97 2.41 -0.61
C ALA A 59 -13.99 3.49 -1.03
N ALA A 60 -14.85 3.91 -0.09
CA ALA A 60 -15.71 5.07 -0.28
C ALA A 60 -14.89 6.38 -0.28
N SER A 61 -13.85 6.44 0.55
CA SER A 61 -12.85 7.52 0.54
C SER A 61 -11.50 7.00 1.04
N TRP A 62 -10.41 7.64 0.62
CA TRP A 62 -9.05 7.26 0.99
C TRP A 62 -8.21 8.50 1.31
N THR A 63 -7.67 8.58 2.54
CA THR A 63 -6.72 9.61 2.96
C THR A 63 -5.38 8.94 3.23
N ALA A 64 -4.31 9.42 2.60
CA ALA A 64 -2.96 8.88 2.75
C ALA A 64 -2.04 9.94 3.36
N THR A 65 -1.20 9.57 4.35
CA THR A 65 -0.31 10.47 5.10
C THR A 65 1.02 9.81 5.46
#